data_AF-A0AB37HJS4-F1
#
_entry.id   AF-A0AB37HJS4-F1
#
_cell.length_a   1.000
_cell.length_b   1.000
_cell.length_c   1.000
_cell.angle_alpha   90.00
_cell.angle_beta   90.00
_cell.angle_gamma   90.00
#
_symmetry.space_group_name_H-M   'P 1'
#
loop_
_entity.id
_entity.type
_entity.pdbx_description
1 polymer ?
#
loop_
_entity_poly.entity_id
_entity_poly.type
_entity_poly.pdbx_seq_one_letter_code
_entity_poly.pdbx_strand_id
1 'polypeptide(L)'
;MNAKQQIKQIINDHSDCERLFISIGHPKVKAVVKSFKLSNSNQMIKFIETYRKKSGKAAKWIKIDIVTSVEDIPFEDLKENLVHTTRNHVEYGFALDSNWHLAFLPEEINSNAFIRPTNEKGIFI
;
A
#
# COMPACT_ATOMS: atom_id res chain seq x y z
N MET A 1 22.35 -4.24 13.90
CA MET A 1 20.95 -4.45 14.31
C MET A 1 20.27 -5.35 13.28
N ASN A 2 19.58 -6.41 13.69
CA ASN A 2 18.88 -7.32 12.76
C ASN A 2 17.59 -6.65 12.24
N ALA A 3 17.20 -6.87 10.97
CA ALA A 3 15.96 -6.33 10.39
C ALA A 3 14.71 -6.58 11.26
N LYS A 4 14.65 -7.74 11.93
CA LYS A 4 13.58 -8.07 12.88
C LYS A 4 13.51 -7.11 14.08
N GLN A 5 14.67 -6.67 14.59
CA GLN A 5 14.73 -5.71 15.70
C GLN A 5 14.32 -4.31 15.23
N GLN A 6 14.74 -3.90 14.03
CA GLN A 6 14.34 -2.62 13.43
C GLN A 6 12.83 -2.54 13.23
N ILE A 7 12.21 -3.59 12.69
CA ILE A 7 10.75 -3.64 12.49
C ILE A 7 10.01 -3.51 13.82
N LYS A 8 10.46 -4.25 14.85
CA LYS A 8 9.86 -4.16 16.18
C LYS A 8 9.98 -2.75 16.78
N GLN A 9 11.12 -2.10 16.59
CA GLN A 9 11.31 -0.73 17.05
C GLN A 9 10.33 0.23 16.35
N ILE A 10 10.22 0.17 15.02
CA ILE A 10 9.31 1.02 14.24
C ILE A 10 7.85 0.83 14.68
N ILE A 11 7.42 -0.41 14.93
CA ILE A 11 6.07 -0.72 15.42
C ILE A 11 5.84 -0.11 16.81
N ASN A 12 6.84 -0.17 17.70
CA ASN A 12 6.72 0.41 19.03
C ASN A 12 6.66 1.95 18.96
N ASP A 13 7.47 2.56 18.10
CA ASP A 13 7.53 4.02 17.93
C ASP A 13 6.22 4.61 17.38
N HIS A 14 5.40 3.79 16.71
CA HIS A 14 4.13 4.18 16.10
C HIS A 14 2.97 3.34 16.66
N SER A 15 3.03 3.00 17.95
CA SER A 15 2.04 2.13 18.60
C SER A 15 0.60 2.69 18.63
N ASP A 16 0.45 3.99 18.34
CA ASP A 16 -0.79 4.72 18.18
C ASP A 16 -1.46 4.49 16.80
N CYS A 17 -0.70 4.00 15.81
CA CYS A 17 -1.22 3.69 14.49
C CYS A 17 -1.82 2.26 14.44
N GLU A 18 -2.87 2.05 13.66
CA GLU A 18 -3.49 0.72 13.56
C GLU A 18 -2.81 -0.17 12.51
N ARG A 19 -2.34 0.44 11.41
CA ARG A 19 -1.97 -0.29 10.19
C ARG A 19 -0.71 0.25 9.53
N LEU A 20 -0.02 -0.66 8.84
CA LEU A 20 1.11 -0.36 7.97
C LEU A 20 1.07 -1.21 6.71
N PHE A 21 1.85 -0.81 5.71
CA PHE A 21 2.19 -1.59 4.53
C PHE A 21 3.67 -1.95 4.55
N ILE A 22 3.97 -3.16 4.09
CA ILE A 22 5.33 -3.64 3.88
C ILE A 22 5.52 -3.90 2.41
N SER A 23 6.46 -3.19 1.81
CA SER A 23 6.85 -3.33 0.41
C SER A 23 8.22 -3.99 0.33
N ILE A 24 8.30 -5.18 -0.26
CA ILE A 24 9.54 -5.93 -0.42
C ILE A 24 10.02 -5.81 -1.86
N GLY A 25 11.21 -5.22 -2.03
CA GLY A 25 11.77 -4.87 -3.33
C GLY A 25 13.04 -5.64 -3.70
N HIS A 26 13.21 -5.87 -5.01
CA HIS A 26 14.46 -6.29 -5.62
C HIS A 26 14.61 -5.63 -7.00
N PRO A 27 15.80 -5.15 -7.41
CA PRO A 27 15.99 -4.29 -8.61
C PRO A 27 15.48 -4.79 -9.97
N LYS A 28 15.07 -6.05 -10.08
CA LYS A 28 14.70 -6.71 -11.34
C LYS A 28 13.28 -7.29 -11.33
N VAL A 29 12.51 -7.02 -10.29
CA VAL A 29 11.14 -7.53 -10.13
C VAL A 29 10.29 -6.43 -9.48
N LYS A 30 8.99 -6.40 -9.79
CA LYS A 30 8.06 -5.52 -9.10
C LYS A 30 8.08 -5.82 -7.60
N ALA A 31 7.90 -4.78 -6.78
CA ALA A 31 7.78 -4.95 -5.34
C ALA A 31 6.52 -5.76 -5.00
N VAL A 32 6.58 -6.52 -3.91
CA VAL A 32 5.39 -7.17 -3.33
C VAL A 32 4.98 -6.36 -2.12
N VAL A 33 3.78 -5.80 -2.17
CA VAL A 33 3.20 -4.95 -1.14
C VAL A 33 2.13 -5.72 -0.38
N LYS A 34 2.09 -5.57 0.94
CA LYS A 34 1.02 -6.14 1.77
C LYS A 34 0.74 -5.29 3.00
N SER A 35 -0.53 -5.11 3.33
CA SER A 35 -0.98 -4.42 4.54
C SER A 35 -1.04 -5.36 5.76
N PHE A 36 -0.75 -4.83 6.95
CA PHE A 36 -0.80 -5.54 8.22
C PHE A 36 -1.31 -4.61 9.34
N LYS A 37 -2.10 -5.16 10.26
CA LYS A 37 -2.33 -4.52 11.56
C LYS A 37 -1.03 -4.49 12.36
N LEU A 38 -0.71 -3.38 13.03
CA LEU A 38 0.53 -3.24 13.83
C LEU A 38 0.66 -4.30 14.92
N SER A 39 -0.47 -4.74 15.50
CA SER A 39 -0.53 -5.82 16.48
C SER A 39 -0.01 -7.17 15.97
N ASN A 40 0.02 -7.38 14.64
CA ASN A 40 0.35 -8.66 14.01
C ASN A 40 1.84 -8.76 13.58
N SER A 41 2.77 -8.31 14.43
CA SER A 41 4.21 -8.29 14.14
C SER A 41 4.79 -9.64 13.67
N ASN A 42 4.29 -10.75 14.22
CA ASN A 42 4.69 -12.10 13.81
C ASN A 42 4.36 -12.40 12.33
N GLN A 43 3.22 -11.92 11.82
CA GLN A 43 2.85 -12.11 10.42
C GLN A 43 3.72 -11.28 9.49
N MET A 44 4.09 -10.07 9.89
CA MET A 44 5.01 -9.21 9.14
C MET A 44 6.38 -9.85 8.98
N ILE A 45 6.93 -10.37 10.08
CA ILE A 45 8.24 -11.06 10.09
C ILE A 45 8.16 -12.30 9.18
N LYS A 46 7.11 -13.10 9.30
CA LYS A 46 6.88 -14.28 8.45
C LYS A 46 6.79 -13.91 6.97
N PHE A 47 6.13 -12.80 6.63
CA PHE A 47 6.03 -12.33 5.25
C PHE A 47 7.40 -11.98 4.65
N ILE A 48 8.22 -11.25 5.40
CA ILE A 48 9.58 -10.89 4.99
C ILE A 48 10.47 -12.13 4.81
N GLU A 49 10.44 -13.06 5.77
CA GLU A 49 11.25 -14.28 5.72
C GLU A 49 10.82 -15.22 4.58
N THR A 50 9.53 -15.31 4.29
CA THR A 50 9.01 -16.20 3.23
C THR A 50 9.21 -15.64 1.83
N TYR A 51 9.30 -14.32 1.65
CA TYR A 51 9.62 -13.70 0.36
C TYR A 51 10.94 -14.25 -0.22
N ARG A 52 11.98 -14.37 0.62
CA ARG A 52 13.28 -14.94 0.24
C ARG A 52 13.15 -16.36 -0.31
N LYS A 53 12.25 -17.16 0.27
CA LYS A 53 12.03 -18.57 -0.14
C LYS A 53 11.32 -18.67 -1.49
N LYS A 54 10.35 -17.79 -1.75
CA LYS A 54 9.51 -17.84 -2.97
C LYS A 54 10.19 -17.26 -4.20
N SER A 55 10.91 -16.16 -4.07
CA SER A 55 11.48 -15.45 -5.23
C SER A 55 12.84 -15.99 -5.68
N GLY A 56 13.47 -16.87 -4.90
CA GLY A 56 14.85 -17.33 -5.12
C GLY A 56 15.90 -16.23 -4.99
N LYS A 57 15.48 -14.99 -4.76
CA LYS A 57 16.32 -13.79 -4.61
C LYS A 57 16.13 -13.23 -3.21
N ALA A 58 17.22 -12.80 -2.58
CA ALA A 58 17.11 -12.09 -1.32
C ALA A 58 16.47 -10.72 -1.57
N ALA A 59 15.51 -10.32 -0.73
CA ALA A 59 15.02 -8.95 -0.72
C ALA A 59 16.22 -7.99 -0.61
N LYS A 60 16.28 -6.98 -1.47
CA LYS A 60 17.30 -5.94 -1.37
C LYS A 60 16.83 -4.81 -0.49
N TRP A 61 15.54 -4.48 -0.56
CA TRP A 61 14.96 -3.35 0.15
C TRP A 61 13.65 -3.78 0.80
N ILE A 62 13.39 -3.22 1.98
CA ILE A 62 12.11 -3.30 2.68
C ILE A 62 11.71 -1.86 2.99
N LYS A 63 10.57 -1.43 2.46
CA LYS A 63 9.94 -0.15 2.80
C LYS A 63 8.76 -0.45 3.73
N ILE A 64 8.60 0.38 4.75
CA ILE A 64 7.48 0.34 5.69
C ILE A 64 6.76 1.67 5.56
N ASP A 65 5.49 1.62 5.21
CA ASP A 65 4.61 2.77 5.10
C ASP A 65 3.56 2.68 6.20
N ILE A 66 3.53 3.66 7.12
CA ILE A 66 2.63 3.66 8.27
C ILE A 66 1.40 4.49 7.92
N VAL A 67 0.21 3.95 8.20
CA VAL A 67 -1.05 4.67 7.99
C VAL A 67 -1.27 5.58 9.19
N THR A 68 -1.04 6.88 9.00
CA THR A 68 -1.18 7.90 10.04
C THR A 68 -2.59 8.46 10.16
N SER A 69 -3.37 8.40 9.08
CA SER A 69 -4.76 8.87 9.04
C SER A 69 -5.60 8.04 8.07
N VAL A 70 -6.88 7.89 8.37
CA VAL A 70 -7.87 7.24 7.51
C VAL A 70 -9.11 8.12 7.48
N GLU A 71 -9.66 8.31 6.28
CA GLU A 71 -10.92 9.03 6.06
C GLU A 71 -11.86 8.10 5.27
N ASP A 72 -13.09 7.96 5.77
CA ASP A 72 -14.13 7.20 5.08
C ASP A 72 -14.86 8.14 4.12
N ILE A 73 -14.75 7.87 2.82
CA ILE A 73 -15.40 8.65 1.77
C ILE A 73 -16.33 7.78 0.90
N PRO A 74 -17.41 8.34 0.36
CA PRO A 74 -18.18 7.70 -0.71
C PRO A 74 -17.31 7.34 -1.91
N PHE A 75 -17.64 6.23 -2.57
CA PHE A 75 -16.92 5.78 -3.77
C PHE A 75 -16.99 6.79 -4.93
N GLU A 76 -18.11 7.49 -5.07
CA GLU A 76 -18.27 8.51 -6.12
C GLU A 76 -17.31 9.69 -5.91
N ASP A 77 -17.10 10.12 -4.66
CA ASP A 77 -16.16 11.20 -4.34
C ASP A 77 -14.72 10.76 -4.63
N LEU A 78 -14.36 9.51 -4.31
CA LEU A 78 -13.05 8.93 -4.68
C LEU A 78 -12.86 8.94 -6.20
N LYS A 79 -13.89 8.53 -6.94
CA LYS A 79 -13.88 8.48 -8.40
C LYS A 79 -13.70 9.88 -9.00
N GLU A 80 -14.45 10.86 -8.52
CA GLU A 80 -14.34 12.25 -8.95
C GLU A 80 -12.94 12.80 -8.68
N ASN A 81 -12.39 12.57 -7.48
CA ASN A 81 -11.03 12.97 -7.13
C ASN A 81 -9.97 12.38 -8.06
N LEU A 82 -10.09 11.08 -8.39
CA LEU A 82 -9.17 10.40 -9.30
C LEU A 82 -9.29 10.91 -10.76
N VAL A 83 -10.50 11.28 -11.22
CA VAL A 83 -10.72 11.91 -12.55
C VAL A 83 -10.02 13.27 -12.62
N HIS A 84 -10.12 14.07 -11.57
CA HIS A 84 -9.56 15.42 -11.51
C HIS A 84 -8.05 15.44 -11.17
N THR A 85 -7.49 14.30 -10.78
CA THR A 85 -6.06 14.16 -10.53
C THR A 85 -5.28 14.16 -11.85
N THR A 86 -4.87 15.35 -12.28
CA THR A 86 -4.03 15.49 -13.48
C THR A 86 -2.64 14.88 -13.25
N ARG A 87 -2.11 14.17 -14.27
CA ARG A 87 -0.72 13.64 -14.32
C ARG A 87 -0.35 12.52 -13.31
N ASN A 88 -1.28 11.64 -12.95
CA ASN A 88 -1.01 10.46 -12.10
C ASN A 88 -0.42 10.80 -10.71
N HIS A 89 -0.60 12.02 -10.21
CA HIS A 89 -0.08 12.39 -8.90
C HIS A 89 -1.16 12.22 -7.83
N VAL A 90 -1.39 10.97 -7.42
CA VAL A 90 -2.22 10.68 -6.23
C VAL A 90 -1.29 10.75 -5.02
N GLU A 91 -1.65 11.53 -4.01
CA GLU A 91 -0.83 11.71 -2.79
C GLU A 91 -1.29 10.80 -1.63
N TYR A 92 -2.40 10.10 -1.81
CA TYR A 92 -3.01 9.21 -0.83
C TYR A 92 -3.19 7.78 -1.39
N GLY A 93 -3.18 6.80 -0.49
CA GLY A 93 -3.64 5.45 -0.79
C GLY A 93 -5.13 5.33 -0.53
N PHE A 94 -5.78 4.31 -1.07
CA PHE A 94 -7.17 4.00 -0.73
C PHE A 94 -7.40 2.50 -0.61
N ALA A 95 -8.38 2.12 0.20
CA ALA A 95 -8.89 0.77 0.32
C ALA A 95 -10.34 0.72 -0.19
N LEU A 96 -10.69 -0.32 -0.95
CA LEU A 96 -12.03 -0.52 -1.49
C LEU A 96 -12.89 -1.47 -0.64
N ASP A 97 -12.34 -1.96 0.47
CA ASP A 97 -13.04 -2.77 1.46
C ASP A 97 -12.52 -2.47 2.87
N SER A 98 -13.41 -2.62 3.87
CA SER A 98 -13.11 -2.35 5.28
C SER A 98 -12.07 -3.29 5.90
N ASN A 99 -11.79 -4.44 5.27
CA ASN A 99 -10.76 -5.36 5.72
C ASN A 99 -9.37 -5.05 5.13
N TRP A 100 -9.28 -4.08 4.21
CA TRP A 100 -8.06 -3.70 3.50
C TRP A 100 -7.46 -4.86 2.69
N HIS A 101 -8.31 -5.72 2.15
CA HIS A 101 -7.88 -6.79 1.24
C HIS A 101 -7.49 -6.22 -0.14
N LEU A 102 -8.22 -5.20 -0.59
CA LEU A 102 -8.01 -4.44 -1.80
C LEU A 102 -7.66 -3.01 -1.43
N ALA A 103 -6.36 -2.79 -1.18
CA ALA A 103 -5.82 -1.49 -0.83
C ALA A 103 -4.58 -1.18 -1.66
N PHE A 104 -4.41 0.09 -2.01
CA PHE A 104 -3.34 0.57 -2.88
C PHE A 104 -2.58 1.70 -2.21
N LEU A 105 -1.25 1.66 -2.29
CA LEU A 105 -0.40 2.79 -1.97
C LEU A 105 -0.46 3.84 -3.10
N PRO A 106 -0.16 5.12 -2.80
CA PRO A 106 -0.07 6.18 -3.82
C PRO A 106 0.76 5.75 -5.05
N GLU A 107 1.90 5.10 -4.83
CA GLU A 107 2.81 4.67 -5.89
C GLU A 107 2.29 3.48 -6.72
N GLU A 108 1.27 2.78 -6.25
CA GLU A 108 0.59 1.71 -6.98
C GLU A 108 -0.56 2.24 -7.85
N ILE A 109 -0.98 3.49 -7.63
CA ILE A 109 -2.11 4.10 -8.33
C ILE A 109 -1.60 4.80 -9.59
N ASN A 110 -2.08 4.35 -10.74
CA ASN A 110 -1.96 5.07 -12.00
C ASN A 110 -3.36 5.57 -12.37
N SER A 111 -3.67 6.84 -12.08
CA SER A 111 -5.01 7.40 -12.27
C SER A 111 -5.57 7.12 -13.67
N ASN A 112 -4.74 7.23 -14.72
CA ASN A 112 -5.13 6.93 -16.10
C ASN A 112 -5.45 5.45 -16.38
N ALA A 113 -4.99 4.53 -15.53
CA ALA A 113 -5.33 3.11 -15.60
C ALA A 113 -6.57 2.74 -14.78
N PHE A 114 -6.87 3.52 -13.74
CA PHE A 114 -8.02 3.31 -12.86
C PHE A 114 -9.32 3.88 -13.42
N ILE A 115 -9.27 4.99 -14.18
CA ILE A 115 -10.47 5.62 -14.75
C ILE A 115 -10.25 5.91 -16.23
N ARG A 116 -11.13 5.39 -17.08
CA ARG A 116 -11.12 5.72 -18.51
C ARG A 116 -12.18 6.78 -18.80
N PRO A 117 -11.81 7.96 -19.35
CA PRO A 117 -12.81 8.84 -19.91
C PRO A 117 -13.48 8.12 -21.08
N THR A 118 -14.81 8.03 -21.06
CA THR A 118 -15.54 7.68 -22.29
C THR A 118 -15.75 8.95 -23.11
N ASN A 119 -16.00 8.81 -24.42
CA ASN A 119 -16.22 9.95 -25.30
C ASN A 119 -17.56 10.67 -25.05
N GLU A 120 -18.38 10.18 -24.12
CA GLU A 120 -19.63 10.79 -23.70
C GLU A 120 -19.38 11.65 -22.45
N LYS A 121 -19.76 12.93 -22.53
CA LYS A 121 -19.63 13.87 -21.41
C LYS A 121 -20.36 13.31 -20.19
N GLY A 122 -19.62 13.06 -19.11
CA GLY A 122 -20.18 12.68 -17.81
C GLY A 122 -20.33 11.17 -17.57
N ILE A 123 -19.82 10.31 -18.46
CA ILE A 123 -19.81 8.85 -18.22
C ILE A 123 -18.36 8.36 -18.06
N PHE A 124 -18.10 7.74 -16.92
CA PHE A 124 -16.81 7.15 -16.56
C PHE A 124 -17.05 5.70 -16.13
N ILE A 125 -16.30 4.76 -16.72
CA ILE A 125 -16.33 3.32 -16.39
C ILE A 125 -15.16 3.01 -15.46
#